data_AF-A0A2T2YYT3-F1
#
_entry.id   AF-A0A2T2YYT3-F1
#
_cell.length_a   1.000
_cell.length_b   1.000
_cell.length_c   1.000
_cell.angle_alpha   90.00
_cell.angle_beta   90.00
_cell.angle_gamma   90.00
#
_symmetry.space_group_name_H-M   'P 1'
#
loop_
_entity.id
_entity.type
_entity.pdbx_description
1 polymer ?
#
loop_
_entity_poly.entity_id
_entity_poly.type
_entity_poly.pdbx_seq_one_letter_code
_entity_poly.pdbx_strand_id
1 'polypeptide(L)'
;MHHIARRSAAVVMAFAGTALLFTAACSNDNNDNSSSGTTTHAGMTETTGAMATGTTATMATGTPSPGETSPGNPAASETKIATQNGQEIAVSGHILTKYTEMGAVQSPLGEPTGASVQGPNGGSCQEFTGGAICWSEQTDAHVVWGDIRTAWENNGGVNGKLGYPTSDEKDNPTGKESDFTGGTITWNSADRQTTVTTK
;
A
#
# COMPACT_ATOMS: atom_id res chain seq x y z
N MET A 1 0.83 -51.71 -13.82
CA MET A 1 1.21 -50.93 -12.63
C MET A 1 0.25 -49.76 -12.53
N HIS A 2 -0.59 -49.84 -11.50
CA HIS A 2 -1.51 -48.88 -10.89
C HIS A 2 -2.20 -47.79 -11.74
N HIS A 3 -3.53 -47.96 -11.82
CA HIS A 3 -4.51 -47.02 -12.37
C HIS A 3 -4.59 -45.71 -11.56
N ILE A 4 -4.78 -44.61 -12.30
CA ILE A 4 -5.01 -43.24 -11.81
C ILE A 4 -6.39 -43.17 -11.13
N ALA A 5 -6.43 -43.01 -9.81
CA ALA A 5 -7.64 -42.74 -9.05
C ALA A 5 -7.84 -41.23 -8.88
N ARG A 6 -8.62 -40.60 -9.77
CA ARG A 6 -9.15 -39.25 -9.56
C ARG A 6 -10.27 -39.33 -8.53
N ARG A 7 -10.04 -38.85 -7.31
CA ARG A 7 -11.09 -38.66 -6.30
C ARG A 7 -11.75 -37.30 -6.52
N SER A 8 -12.80 -37.31 -7.34
CA SER A 8 -13.78 -36.22 -7.43
C SER A 8 -14.62 -36.20 -6.17
N ALA A 9 -14.50 -35.16 -5.34
CA ALA A 9 -15.43 -34.89 -4.26
C ALA A 9 -16.50 -33.91 -4.77
N ALA A 10 -17.74 -34.38 -4.83
CA ALA A 10 -18.90 -33.63 -5.27
C ALA A 10 -19.32 -32.59 -4.22
N VAL A 11 -19.50 -31.35 -4.68
CA VAL A 11 -20.12 -30.25 -3.94
C VAL A 11 -21.63 -30.50 -3.85
N VAL A 12 -22.17 -30.57 -2.63
CA VAL A 12 -23.61 -30.57 -2.37
C VAL A 12 -24.00 -29.15 -1.95
N MET A 13 -24.56 -28.37 -2.87
CA MET A 13 -25.21 -27.09 -2.55
C MET A 13 -26.68 -27.35 -2.20
N ALA A 14 -27.05 -27.14 -0.94
CA ALA A 14 -28.43 -27.02 -0.50
C ALA A 14 -28.79 -25.54 -0.43
N PHE A 15 -29.47 -25.02 -1.46
CA PHE A 15 -30.12 -23.70 -1.39
C PHE A 15 -31.53 -23.88 -0.85
N ALA A 16 -31.72 -23.60 0.44
CA ALA A 16 -33.03 -23.33 1.01
C ALA A 16 -33.32 -21.83 0.81
N GLY A 17 -34.34 -21.54 0.01
CA GLY A 17 -34.74 -20.17 -0.28
C GLY A 17 -35.50 -19.51 0.86
N THR A 18 -35.60 -18.19 0.75
CA THR A 18 -36.82 -17.43 1.02
C THR A 18 -36.70 -16.09 0.31
N ALA A 19 -37.60 -15.86 -0.64
CA ALA A 19 -37.85 -14.56 -1.22
C ALA A 19 -38.50 -13.66 -0.16
N LEU A 20 -37.93 -12.47 0.06
CA LEU A 20 -38.63 -11.36 0.69
C LEU A 20 -38.54 -10.15 -0.23
N LEU A 21 -39.69 -9.85 -0.83
CA LEU A 21 -40.02 -8.62 -1.52
C LEU A 21 -40.01 -7.46 -0.52
N PHE A 22 -39.22 -6.42 -0.76
CA PHE A 22 -39.53 -5.06 -0.29
C PHE A 22 -39.24 -4.04 -1.38
N THR A 23 -40.31 -3.73 -2.09
CA THR A 23 -40.77 -2.41 -2.56
C THR A 23 -39.74 -1.29 -2.78
N ALA A 24 -39.67 -0.84 -4.03
CA ALA A 24 -39.22 0.49 -4.40
C ALA A 24 -39.97 1.57 -3.62
N ALA A 25 -39.21 2.49 -3.02
CA ALA A 25 -39.69 3.80 -2.62
C ALA A 25 -38.93 4.84 -3.45
N CYS A 26 -39.54 5.26 -4.56
CA CYS A 26 -39.25 6.55 -5.15
C CYS A 26 -40.05 7.59 -4.37
N SER A 27 -39.38 8.58 -3.78
CA SER A 27 -39.99 9.87 -3.46
C SER A 27 -39.00 10.97 -3.84
N ASN A 28 -39.42 11.71 -4.86
CA ASN A 28 -38.83 12.91 -5.41
C ASN A 28 -39.21 14.08 -4.50
N ASP A 29 -38.24 14.89 -4.05
CA ASP A 29 -38.55 16.25 -3.60
C ASP A 29 -37.48 17.21 -4.12
N ASN A 30 -37.97 18.20 -4.85
CA ASN A 30 -37.21 19.25 -5.50
C ASN A 30 -36.79 20.26 -4.44
N ASN A 31 -35.55 20.74 -4.49
CA ASN A 31 -35.26 22.04 -3.89
C ASN A 31 -34.26 22.80 -4.76
N ASP A 32 -34.82 23.50 -5.75
CA ASP A 32 -34.17 24.61 -6.43
C ASP A 32 -33.99 25.74 -5.41
N ASN A 33 -32.76 26.07 -5.05
CA ASN A 33 -32.44 27.40 -4.53
C ASN A 33 -31.29 27.99 -5.34
N SER A 34 -31.69 28.82 -6.31
CA SER A 34 -30.81 29.77 -6.97
C SER A 34 -30.40 30.86 -5.98
N SER A 35 -29.11 31.09 -5.79
CA SER A 35 -28.63 32.41 -5.41
C SER A 35 -27.39 32.77 -6.23
N SER A 36 -27.62 33.69 -7.16
CA SER A 36 -26.67 34.42 -7.97
C SER A 36 -25.54 35.05 -7.15
N GLY A 37 -24.32 34.97 -7.68
CA GLY A 37 -23.15 35.67 -7.17
C GLY A 37 -22.24 36.05 -8.33
N THR A 38 -22.67 37.05 -9.10
CA THR A 38 -21.88 37.70 -10.14
C THR A 38 -20.80 38.55 -9.48
N THR A 39 -19.52 38.23 -9.69
CA THR A 39 -18.45 39.21 -9.49
C THR A 39 -17.51 39.19 -10.68
N THR A 40 -17.81 40.11 -11.59
CA THR A 40 -16.94 40.76 -12.55
C THR A 40 -15.52 40.93 -12.03
N HIS A 41 -14.50 40.50 -12.79
CA HIS A 41 -13.21 41.16 -12.82
C HIS A 41 -12.86 41.47 -14.28
N ALA A 42 -12.99 42.76 -14.62
CA ALA A 42 -12.46 43.35 -15.83
C ALA A 42 -10.93 43.44 -15.72
N GLY A 43 -10.26 43.29 -16.86
CA GLY A 43 -8.81 43.13 -16.96
C GLY A 43 -7.98 44.39 -16.81
N MET A 44 -6.66 44.24 -17.00
CA MET A 44 -5.88 45.07 -17.91
C MET A 44 -4.48 44.44 -18.12
N THR A 45 -3.95 44.80 -19.27
CA THR A 45 -2.77 44.38 -20.03
C THR A 45 -1.39 44.78 -19.48
N GLU A 46 -0.39 43.99 -19.90
CA GLU A 46 1.00 44.31 -20.30
C GLU A 46 1.84 45.35 -19.53
N THR A 47 3.07 44.96 -19.16
CA THR A 47 4.27 45.79 -19.40
C THR A 47 5.54 44.93 -19.40
N THR A 48 6.21 45.01 -20.55
CA THR A 48 7.61 44.79 -20.93
C THR A 48 8.67 44.99 -19.85
N GLY A 49 9.73 44.17 -19.89
CA GLY A 49 11.10 44.72 -19.83
C GLY A 49 12.11 44.14 -18.83
N ALA A 50 13.02 43.33 -19.38
CA ALA A 50 14.49 43.40 -19.22
C ALA A 50 15.19 42.91 -17.92
N MET A 51 15.94 41.81 -18.11
CA MET A 51 17.33 41.50 -17.73
C MET A 51 18.00 42.26 -16.56
N ALA A 52 18.69 41.57 -15.64
CA ALA A 52 20.06 41.08 -15.81
C ALA A 52 20.68 40.56 -14.49
N THR A 53 21.74 39.74 -14.64
CA THR A 53 22.80 39.40 -13.67
C THR A 53 22.37 38.61 -12.42
N GLY A 54 22.81 37.38 -12.17
CA GLY A 54 24.17 36.87 -12.27
C GLY A 54 24.76 36.80 -10.86
N THR A 55 24.60 35.67 -10.16
CA THR A 55 25.50 35.22 -9.09
C THR A 55 25.32 33.71 -8.89
N THR A 56 26.40 33.01 -9.15
CA THR A 56 26.73 31.64 -8.77
C THR A 56 26.36 31.30 -7.33
N ALA A 57 25.48 30.31 -7.13
CA ALA A 57 25.37 29.60 -5.86
C ALA A 57 26.11 28.26 -5.99
N THR A 58 27.27 28.24 -5.37
CA THR A 58 28.24 27.18 -5.21
C THR A 58 27.61 25.82 -4.86
N MET A 59 27.96 24.80 -5.65
CA MET A 59 27.85 23.39 -5.27
C MET A 59 28.67 23.15 -4.00
N ALA A 60 28.03 23.07 -2.85
CA ALA A 60 28.67 22.59 -1.63
C ALA A 60 28.63 21.05 -1.64
N THR A 61 29.70 20.44 -2.15
CA THR A 61 30.10 19.07 -1.80
C THR A 61 30.50 19.06 -0.33
N GLY A 62 29.53 18.86 0.55
CA GLY A 62 29.77 18.49 1.93
C GLY A 62 29.75 16.98 2.05
N THR A 63 30.92 16.35 2.12
CA THR A 63 31.08 14.98 2.61
C THR A 63 30.86 14.99 4.12
N PRO A 64 29.80 14.38 4.69
CA PRO A 64 29.79 14.10 6.11
C PRO A 64 30.67 12.86 6.39
N SER A 65 31.75 13.11 7.12
CA SER A 65 32.60 12.10 7.77
C SER A 65 31.79 11.30 8.81
N PRO A 66 32.07 10.00 9.03
CA PRO A 66 31.26 9.15 9.88
C PRO A 66 31.50 9.50 11.35
N GLY A 67 30.45 9.99 12.01
CA GLY A 67 30.39 10.27 13.43
C GLY A 67 29.07 9.72 13.97
N GLU A 68 29.19 8.83 14.93
CA GLU A 68 28.16 7.98 15.54
C GLU A 68 26.84 8.72 15.78
N THR A 69 25.78 8.26 15.10
CA THR A 69 24.40 8.48 15.51
C THR A 69 23.79 7.13 15.79
N SER A 70 23.54 6.87 17.07
CA SER A 70 22.60 5.84 17.50
C SER A 70 21.25 6.13 16.82
N PRO A 71 20.67 5.22 16.00
CA PRO A 71 19.39 5.49 15.34
C PRO A 71 18.23 5.34 16.33
N GLY A 72 18.10 6.32 17.21
CA GLY A 72 16.81 6.58 17.85
C GLY A 72 15.84 7.06 16.78
N ASN A 73 14.82 6.24 16.53
CA ASN A 73 13.61 6.53 15.76
C ASN A 73 13.42 8.04 15.51
N PRO A 74 13.69 8.57 14.30
CA PRO A 74 13.43 9.98 14.02
C PRO A 74 11.94 10.21 14.30
N ALA A 75 11.62 11.26 15.06
CA ALA A 75 10.23 11.65 15.34
C ALA A 75 9.44 11.60 14.03
N ALA A 76 8.61 10.57 13.93
CA ALA A 76 8.13 10.07 12.65
C ALA A 76 7.27 11.13 11.98
N SER A 77 7.68 11.60 10.79
CA SER A 77 6.77 12.32 9.92
C SER A 77 5.49 11.49 9.79
N GLU A 78 4.37 12.05 10.26
CA GLU A 78 3.05 11.43 10.24
C GLU A 78 2.17 12.27 9.31
N THR A 79 1.46 11.59 8.42
CA THR A 79 0.48 12.20 7.54
C THR A 79 -0.85 11.49 7.73
N LYS A 80 -1.90 12.27 7.96
CA LYS A 80 -3.28 11.78 7.95
C LYS A 80 -3.78 11.70 6.52
N ILE A 81 -4.11 10.50 6.08
CA ILE A 81 -4.64 10.23 4.74
C ILE A 81 -6.14 10.03 4.87
N ALA A 82 -6.92 10.86 4.18
CA ALA A 82 -8.36 10.69 4.07
C ALA A 82 -8.67 9.49 3.18
N THR A 83 -9.58 8.64 3.65
CA THR A 83 -10.08 7.48 2.91
C THR A 83 -11.45 7.80 2.28
N GLN A 84 -11.91 6.99 1.33
CA GLN A 84 -13.18 7.19 0.61
C GLN A 84 -14.41 7.29 1.52
N ASN A 85 -14.36 6.72 2.74
CA ASN A 85 -15.46 6.78 3.70
C ASN A 85 -15.41 8.02 4.63
N GLY A 86 -14.47 8.94 4.39
CA GLY A 86 -14.28 10.15 5.19
C GLY A 86 -13.45 9.94 6.47
N GLN A 87 -12.95 8.73 6.73
CA GLN A 87 -12.03 8.48 7.84
C GLN A 87 -10.62 8.94 7.47
N GLU A 88 -9.94 9.62 8.40
CA GLU A 88 -8.52 9.92 8.30
C GLU A 88 -7.69 8.85 9.02
N ILE A 89 -6.73 8.26 8.33
CA ILE A 89 -5.84 7.26 8.89
C ILE A 89 -4.41 7.77 8.82
N ALA A 90 -3.72 7.72 9.95
CA ALA A 90 -2.32 8.07 10.08
C ALA A 90 -1.43 7.05 9.38
N VAL A 91 -0.50 7.53 8.56
CA VAL A 91 0.64 6.78 8.02
C VAL A 91 1.89 7.53 8.43
N SER A 92 2.86 6.84 9.04
CA SER A 92 4.04 7.49 9.62
C SER A 92 5.35 6.76 9.36
N GLY A 93 6.45 7.48 9.58
CA GLY A 93 7.81 6.91 9.63
C GLY A 93 8.21 6.24 8.31
N HIS A 94 8.91 5.11 8.41
CA HIS A 94 9.40 4.38 7.25
C HIS A 94 8.28 3.83 6.36
N ILE A 95 7.11 3.52 6.93
CA ILE A 95 5.92 3.13 6.16
C ILE A 95 5.44 4.30 5.30
N LEU A 96 5.37 5.52 5.86
CA LEU A 96 5.01 6.72 5.10
C LEU A 96 6.03 7.02 4.00
N THR A 97 7.32 6.87 4.29
CA THR A 97 8.39 7.05 3.29
C THR A 97 8.17 6.12 2.11
N LYS A 98 8.04 4.81 2.35
CA LYS A 98 7.79 3.82 1.31
C LYS A 98 6.50 4.10 0.54
N TYR A 99 5.42 4.41 1.26
CA TYR A 99 4.13 4.72 0.66
C TYR A 99 4.24 5.92 -0.31
N THR A 100 4.96 6.96 0.09
CA THR A 100 5.16 8.17 -0.72
C THR A 100 6.04 7.88 -1.94
N GLU A 101 7.12 7.11 -1.78
CA GLU A 101 8.00 6.66 -2.87
C GLU A 101 7.23 5.89 -3.96
N MET A 102 6.22 5.12 -3.56
CA MET A 102 5.38 4.34 -4.47
C MET A 102 4.33 5.18 -5.21
N GLY A 103 4.17 6.46 -4.88
CA GLY A 103 3.12 7.32 -5.43
C GLY A 103 1.87 7.46 -4.54
N ALA A 104 1.97 7.07 -3.27
CA ALA A 104 0.94 7.19 -2.26
C ALA A 104 -0.42 6.62 -2.74
N VAL A 105 -1.50 7.38 -2.58
CA VAL A 105 -2.87 6.96 -2.92
C VAL A 105 -3.07 6.69 -4.41
N GLN A 106 -2.21 7.23 -5.27
CA GLN A 106 -2.26 7.01 -6.73
C GLN A 106 -1.57 5.70 -7.13
N SER A 107 -0.85 5.05 -6.21
CA SER A 107 -0.21 3.77 -6.46
C SER A 107 -1.24 2.62 -6.42
N PRO A 108 -0.89 1.43 -6.95
CA PRO A 108 -1.73 0.24 -6.82
C PRO A 108 -2.03 -0.18 -5.38
N LEU A 109 -1.25 0.31 -4.41
CA LEU A 109 -1.46 0.04 -2.99
C LEU A 109 -2.72 0.75 -2.45
N GLY A 110 -3.06 1.92 -3.03
CA GLY A 110 -4.24 2.71 -2.71
C GLY A 110 -4.25 3.24 -1.27
N GLU A 111 -5.44 3.38 -0.70
CA GLU A 111 -5.64 4.02 0.61
C GLU A 111 -5.26 3.10 1.79
N PRO A 112 -4.80 3.66 2.92
CA PRO A 112 -4.70 2.89 4.15
C PRO A 112 -6.08 2.42 4.60
N THR A 113 -6.15 1.23 5.18
CA THR A 113 -7.41 0.61 5.66
C THR A 113 -7.50 0.58 7.18
N GLY A 114 -6.39 0.81 7.88
CA GLY A 114 -6.29 0.86 9.33
C GLY A 114 -5.00 1.54 9.78
N ALA A 115 -4.92 1.86 11.07
CA ALA A 115 -3.68 2.30 11.68
C ALA A 115 -2.60 1.20 11.58
N SER A 116 -1.33 1.59 11.63
CA SER A 116 -0.24 0.62 11.69
C SER A 116 -0.33 -0.22 12.96
N VAL A 117 0.04 -1.49 12.85
CA VAL A 117 0.05 -2.46 13.93
C VAL A 117 1.50 -2.81 14.24
N GLN A 118 1.84 -2.80 15.53
CA GLN A 118 3.16 -3.22 16.01
C GLN A 118 3.33 -4.72 15.83
N GLY A 119 4.43 -5.12 15.21
CA GLY A 119 4.87 -6.51 15.07
C GLY A 119 6.05 -6.86 15.98
N PRO A 120 6.60 -8.08 15.84
CA PRO A 120 7.76 -8.55 16.59
C PRO A 120 8.99 -7.66 16.38
N ASN A 121 9.91 -7.66 17.37
CA ASN A 121 11.22 -7.00 17.29
C ASN A 121 11.16 -5.49 16.96
N GLY A 122 10.08 -4.81 17.36
CA GLY A 122 9.94 -3.36 17.15
C GLY A 122 9.55 -2.94 15.74
N GLY A 123 9.31 -3.88 14.82
CA GLY A 123 8.78 -3.58 13.49
C GLY A 123 7.28 -3.32 13.48
N SER A 124 6.75 -2.83 12.37
CA SER A 124 5.34 -2.48 12.21
C SER A 124 4.85 -2.82 10.82
N CYS A 125 3.54 -3.08 10.69
CA CYS A 125 2.89 -3.26 9.39
C CYS A 125 1.66 -2.38 9.31
N GLN A 126 1.37 -1.87 8.13
CA GLN A 126 0.13 -1.16 7.86
C GLN A 126 -0.56 -1.70 6.62
N GLU A 127 -1.86 -1.82 6.76
CA GLU A 127 -2.74 -2.37 5.74
C GLU A 127 -3.27 -1.29 4.81
N PHE A 128 -3.24 -1.58 3.52
CA PHE A 128 -3.77 -0.73 2.45
C PHE A 128 -4.69 -1.56 1.55
N THR A 129 -5.49 -0.87 0.74
CA THR A 129 -6.48 -1.53 -0.12
C THR A 129 -5.89 -2.57 -1.08
N GLY A 130 -4.66 -2.35 -1.57
CA GLY A 130 -3.98 -3.23 -2.52
C GLY A 130 -2.90 -4.15 -1.93
N GLY A 131 -2.58 -4.04 -0.64
CA GLY A 131 -1.38 -4.67 -0.08
C GLY A 131 -1.09 -4.20 1.34
N ALA A 132 0.05 -4.61 1.88
CA ALA A 132 0.55 -4.14 3.15
C ALA A 132 1.98 -3.62 2.97
N ILE A 133 2.34 -2.59 3.73
CA ILE A 133 3.75 -2.21 3.90
C ILE A 133 4.16 -2.62 5.30
N CYS A 134 5.25 -3.37 5.38
CA CYS A 134 5.85 -3.81 6.64
C CYS A 134 7.27 -3.28 6.75
N TRP A 135 7.62 -2.80 7.94
CA TRP A 135 8.92 -2.27 8.27
C TRP A 135 9.49 -2.97 9.50
N SER A 136 10.80 -3.19 9.51
CA SER A 136 11.57 -3.45 10.72
C SER A 136 12.96 -2.82 10.61
N GLU A 137 13.64 -2.60 11.73
CA GLU A 137 15.00 -2.06 11.72
C GLU A 137 15.98 -2.89 10.88
N GLN A 138 15.75 -4.21 10.78
CA GLN A 138 16.63 -5.11 10.04
C GLN A 138 16.34 -5.20 8.54
N THR A 139 15.11 -4.86 8.14
CA THR A 139 14.62 -5.16 6.79
C THR A 139 14.21 -3.94 6.01
N ASP A 140 14.16 -2.75 6.62
CA ASP A 140 13.50 -1.58 6.03
C ASP A 140 12.03 -1.87 5.64
N ALA A 141 11.41 -0.90 4.95
CA ALA A 141 10.00 -0.92 4.61
C ALA A 141 9.78 -1.55 3.23
N HIS A 142 9.02 -2.63 3.19
CA HIS A 142 8.71 -3.38 1.98
C HIS A 142 7.23 -3.59 1.79
N VAL A 143 6.81 -3.54 0.54
CA VAL A 143 5.44 -3.86 0.16
C VAL A 143 5.28 -5.35 -0.09
N VAL A 144 4.16 -5.89 0.36
CA VAL A 144 3.72 -7.27 0.12
C VAL A 144 2.26 -7.22 -0.34
N TRP A 145 1.98 -7.80 -1.50
CA TRP A 145 0.66 -7.73 -2.14
C TRP A 145 0.27 -9.03 -2.88
N GLY A 146 -0.96 -9.06 -3.41
CA GLY A 146 -1.45 -10.11 -4.29
C GLY A 146 -1.39 -11.53 -3.69
N ASP A 147 -1.21 -12.52 -4.56
CA ASP A 147 -1.20 -13.94 -4.17
C ASP A 147 -0.04 -14.25 -3.20
N ILE A 148 1.10 -13.55 -3.33
CA ILE A 148 2.25 -13.67 -2.41
C ILE A 148 1.87 -13.22 -0.99
N ARG A 149 1.20 -12.07 -0.85
CA ARG A 149 0.70 -11.60 0.44
C ARG A 149 -0.26 -12.60 1.07
N THR A 150 -1.21 -13.11 0.30
CA THR A 150 -2.17 -14.10 0.80
C THR A 150 -1.45 -15.35 1.33
N ALA A 151 -0.45 -15.85 0.59
CA ALA A 151 0.35 -16.98 1.05
C ALA A 151 1.15 -16.65 2.33
N TRP A 152 1.74 -15.46 2.41
CA TRP A 152 2.48 -15.00 3.57
C TRP A 152 1.59 -14.87 4.83
N GLU A 153 0.42 -14.24 4.71
CA GLU A 153 -0.56 -14.13 5.80
C GLU A 153 -1.08 -15.49 6.27
N ASN A 154 -1.37 -16.40 5.33
CA ASN A 154 -1.75 -17.78 5.64
C ASN A 154 -0.66 -18.56 6.39
N ASN A 155 0.60 -18.12 6.30
CA ASN A 155 1.73 -18.66 7.05
C ASN A 155 2.05 -17.87 8.33
N GLY A 156 1.14 -16.98 8.77
CA GLY A 156 1.24 -16.22 10.01
C GLY A 156 1.81 -14.80 9.86
N GLY A 157 2.08 -14.36 8.63
CA GLY A 157 2.63 -13.03 8.35
C GLY A 157 3.93 -12.76 9.10
N VAL A 158 4.09 -11.54 9.64
CA VAL A 158 5.26 -11.15 10.46
C VAL A 158 5.44 -12.00 11.72
N ASN A 159 4.38 -12.63 12.23
CA ASN A 159 4.43 -13.51 13.40
C ASN A 159 4.73 -14.97 13.02
N GLY A 160 4.74 -15.28 11.72
CA GLY A 160 5.00 -16.60 11.18
C GLY A 160 6.48 -16.91 10.98
N LYS A 161 6.78 -18.11 10.50
CA LYS A 161 8.16 -18.56 10.24
C LYS A 161 8.88 -17.74 9.17
N LEU A 162 8.13 -17.12 8.26
CA LEU A 162 8.69 -16.26 7.21
C LEU A 162 9.13 -14.90 7.75
N GLY A 163 8.41 -14.35 8.72
CA GLY A 163 8.72 -13.06 9.34
C GLY A 163 8.51 -11.87 8.39
N TYR A 164 9.32 -10.82 8.56
CA TYR A 164 9.22 -9.58 7.77
C TYR A 164 9.70 -9.78 6.32
N PRO A 165 9.10 -9.08 5.33
CA PRO A 165 9.64 -9.00 3.99
C PRO A 165 11.01 -8.30 3.99
N THR A 166 11.92 -8.77 3.14
CA THR A 166 13.27 -8.21 2.92
C THR A 166 13.45 -7.70 1.48
N SER A 167 12.41 -7.81 0.66
CA SER A 167 12.34 -7.26 -0.68
C SER A 167 10.88 -6.95 -1.03
N ASP A 168 10.68 -5.99 -1.91
CA ASP A 168 9.41 -5.89 -2.63
C ASP A 168 9.29 -7.06 -3.61
N GLU A 169 8.12 -7.22 -4.22
CA GLU A 169 7.94 -8.20 -5.29
C GLU A 169 8.88 -7.92 -6.48
N LYS A 170 9.65 -8.93 -6.88
CA LYS A 170 10.60 -8.90 -8.02
C LYS A 170 10.25 -9.96 -9.05
N ASP A 171 10.64 -9.72 -10.29
CA ASP A 171 10.49 -10.71 -11.37
C ASP A 171 11.38 -11.95 -11.15
N ASN A 172 10.83 -13.11 -11.48
CA ASN A 172 11.59 -14.35 -11.67
C ASN A 172 11.19 -15.00 -13.00
N PRO A 173 11.92 -16.03 -13.50
CA PRO A 173 11.66 -16.59 -14.84
C PRO A 173 10.25 -17.14 -15.07
N THR A 174 9.50 -17.48 -14.02
CA THR A 174 8.16 -18.08 -14.12
C THR A 174 7.03 -17.17 -13.62
N GLY A 175 7.36 -16.00 -13.07
CA GLY A 175 6.42 -15.08 -12.46
C GLY A 175 7.10 -14.06 -11.54
N LYS A 176 6.80 -14.15 -10.25
CA LYS A 176 7.20 -13.16 -9.24
C LYS A 176 7.76 -13.84 -7.98
N GLU A 177 8.52 -13.10 -7.20
CA GLU A 177 9.09 -13.57 -5.92
C GLU A 177 9.17 -12.42 -4.92
N SER A 178 8.98 -12.73 -3.63
CA SER A 178 9.37 -11.86 -2.52
C SER A 178 10.19 -12.66 -1.51
N ASP A 179 11.20 -12.01 -0.95
CA ASP A 179 12.03 -12.57 0.11
C ASP A 179 11.54 -12.10 1.47
N PHE A 180 11.74 -12.97 2.45
CA PHE A 180 11.42 -12.74 3.84
C PHE A 180 12.59 -13.17 4.73
N THR A 181 12.63 -12.63 5.95
CA THR A 181 13.68 -12.96 6.92
C THR A 181 13.90 -14.47 7.10
N GLY A 182 12.82 -15.25 7.10
CA GLY A 182 12.81 -16.70 7.29
C GLY A 182 12.50 -17.52 6.03
N GLY A 183 12.52 -16.93 4.83
CA GLY A 183 12.22 -17.69 3.61
C GLY A 183 11.99 -16.85 2.37
N THR A 184 11.38 -17.46 1.38
CA THR A 184 11.03 -16.85 0.09
C THR A 184 9.68 -17.40 -0.34
N ILE A 185 8.84 -16.56 -0.95
CA ILE A 185 7.62 -16.99 -1.63
C ILE A 185 7.77 -16.67 -3.10
N THR A 186 7.59 -17.67 -3.96
CA THR A 186 7.47 -17.48 -5.41
C THR A 186 6.02 -17.60 -5.84
N TRP A 187 5.64 -16.85 -6.86
CA TRP A 187 4.37 -16.96 -7.57
C TRP A 187 4.63 -17.30 -9.03
N ASN A 188 3.91 -18.28 -9.54
CA ASN A 188 3.96 -18.68 -10.94
C ASN A 188 2.80 -18.06 -11.71
N SER A 189 3.12 -17.36 -12.79
CA SER A 189 2.14 -16.65 -13.61
C SER A 189 1.26 -17.56 -14.47
N ALA A 190 1.73 -18.76 -14.81
CA ALA A 190 1.03 -19.68 -15.70
C ALA A 190 -0.18 -20.36 -15.02
N ASP A 191 -0.06 -20.65 -13.73
CA ASP A 191 -1.08 -21.38 -12.95
C ASP A 191 -1.54 -20.63 -11.69
N ARG A 192 -1.00 -19.43 -11.44
CA ARG A 192 -1.27 -18.57 -10.27
C ARG A 192 -0.98 -19.25 -8.93
N GLN A 193 -0.06 -20.19 -8.89
CA GLN A 193 0.31 -20.87 -7.65
C GLN A 193 1.47 -20.18 -6.94
N THR A 194 1.39 -20.16 -5.61
CA THR A 194 2.49 -19.73 -4.74
C THR A 194 3.24 -20.92 -4.16
N THR A 195 4.57 -20.87 -4.11
CA THR A 195 5.40 -21.83 -3.39
C THR A 195 6.12 -21.13 -2.24
N VAL A 196 5.96 -21.65 -1.02
CA VAL A 196 6.62 -21.15 0.19
C VAL A 196 7.86 -22.00 0.47
N THR A 197 9.02 -21.36 0.56
CA THR A 197 10.28 -22.01 0.95
C THR A 197 10.82 -21.35 2.21
N THR A 198 10.89 -22.09 3.32
CA THR A 198 11.45 -21.60 4.59
C THR A 198 12.94 -21.91 4.70
N LYS A 199 13.71 -21.04 5.35
CA LYS A 199 15.14 -21.22 5.67
C LYS A 199 15.35 -22.02 6.95
#